data_AF-A0A835M9Q1-F1
#
_entry.id   AF-A0A835M9Q1-F1
#
_cell.length_a   1.000
_cell.length_b   1.000
_cell.length_c   1.000
_cell.angle_alpha   90.00
_cell.angle_beta   90.00
_cell.angle_gamma   90.00
#
_symmetry.space_group_name_H-M   'P 1'
#
loop_
_entity.id
_entity.type
_entity.pdbx_description
1 polymer ?
#
loop_
_entity_poly.entity_id
_entity_poly.type
_entity_poly.pdbx_seq_one_letter_code
_entity_poly.pdbx_strand_id
1 'polypeptide(L)'
;MASNAEDDASMKICESVNAARYCESILREWSEDVNFMEMRMAEDDSNSQVQSDQDDHCCFFWEEVKFLMKLETDWIVEIMAHLLRQFDIFSCEYVRNKEKWGWNLEDCGDYTLLGTANTESSDFVEALDTLRNRLHLLKTGLNSKDFLYLWRSIADGLDQFIFSSIVMGGATFSKRGVNQFSTDMQALFLVFQPFCVRPQAFFPCIRDSLKLFKLDLEDAKNLQSVLAKGDKRMEVLQSSGVSYISPDQAEKILMIRKFGP
;
A
#
# COMPACT_ATOMS: atom_id res chain seq x y z
N MET A 1 22.75 -16.13 9.05
CA MET A 1 23.90 -15.21 9.09
C MET A 1 23.72 -14.04 8.13
N ALA A 2 23.31 -14.24 6.87
CA ALA A 2 23.01 -13.14 5.95
C ALA A 2 21.79 -12.29 6.37
N SER A 3 20.70 -12.88 6.88
CA SER A 3 19.51 -12.09 7.27
C SER A 3 19.75 -11.19 8.48
N ASN A 4 20.50 -11.65 9.51
CA ASN A 4 20.82 -10.80 10.66
C ASN A 4 21.61 -9.54 10.27
N ALA A 5 22.53 -9.62 9.30
CA ALA A 5 23.30 -8.46 8.88
C ALA A 5 22.45 -7.43 8.12
N GLU A 6 21.46 -7.89 7.35
CA GLU A 6 20.49 -7.04 6.65
C GLU A 6 19.49 -6.41 7.63
N ASP A 7 19.07 -7.16 8.65
CA ASP A 7 18.21 -6.66 9.74
C ASP A 7 18.95 -5.60 10.57
N ASP A 8 20.21 -5.83 10.91
CA ASP A 8 21.07 -4.87 11.62
C ASP A 8 21.27 -3.58 10.80
N ALA A 9 21.44 -3.69 9.48
CA ALA A 9 21.54 -2.54 8.60
C ALA A 9 20.22 -1.75 8.55
N SER A 10 19.09 -2.45 8.47
CA SER A 10 17.75 -1.84 8.49
C SER A 10 17.48 -1.10 9.79
N MET A 11 17.89 -1.65 10.93
CA MET A 11 17.77 -1.00 12.24
C MET A 11 18.61 0.27 12.32
N LYS A 12 19.84 0.27 11.81
CA LYS A 12 20.69 1.48 11.76
C LYS A 12 20.07 2.59 10.91
N ILE A 13 19.41 2.25 9.81
CA ILE A 13 18.68 3.24 8.99
C ILE A 13 17.53 3.83 9.82
N CYS A 14 16.75 2.99 10.52
CA CYS A 14 15.67 3.46 11.38
C CYS A 14 16.17 4.38 12.51
N GLU A 15 17.27 4.02 13.16
CA GLU A 15 17.93 4.83 14.19
C GLU A 15 18.36 6.19 13.62
N SER A 16 18.91 6.21 12.40
CA SER A 16 19.33 7.43 11.71
C SER A 16 18.14 8.35 11.40
N VAL A 17 17.02 7.78 10.94
CA VAL A 17 15.75 8.51 10.70
C VAL A 17 15.24 9.13 12.01
N ASN A 18 15.22 8.35 13.09
CA ASN A 18 14.77 8.85 14.40
C ASN A 18 15.70 9.95 14.94
N ALA A 19 17.01 9.80 14.79
CA ALA A 19 17.98 10.79 15.19
C ALA A 19 17.81 12.09 14.40
N ALA A 20 17.59 12.00 13.08
CA ALA A 20 17.36 13.16 12.24
C ALA A 20 16.12 13.95 12.68
N ARG A 21 15.01 13.25 12.96
CA ARG A 21 13.79 13.87 13.50
C ARG A 21 13.98 14.49 14.88
N TYR A 22 14.71 13.82 15.76
CA TYR A 22 15.01 14.37 17.08
C TYR A 22 15.81 15.68 16.96
N CYS A 23 16.88 15.67 16.16
CA CYS A 23 17.68 16.86 15.90
C CYS A 23 16.84 17.98 15.26
N GLU A 24 15.98 17.65 14.29
CA GLU A 24 15.04 18.60 13.69
C GLU A 24 14.16 19.27 14.75
N SER A 25 13.57 18.48 15.66
CA SER A 25 12.73 19.00 16.74
C SER A 25 13.49 19.94 17.68
N ILE A 26 14.73 19.59 18.05
CA ILE A 26 15.56 20.43 18.93
C ILE A 26 15.95 21.73 18.24
N LEU A 27 16.34 21.69 16.96
CA LEU A 27 16.69 22.89 16.21
C LEU A 27 15.49 23.83 16.04
N ARG A 28 14.28 23.28 15.88
CA ARG A 28 13.05 24.08 15.88
C ARG A 28 12.78 24.72 17.24
N GLU A 29 12.92 23.97 18.32
CA GLU A 29 12.75 24.50 19.68
C GLU A 29 13.76 25.62 19.96
N TRP A 30 15.03 25.43 19.61
CA TRP A 30 16.05 26.46 19.77
C TRP A 30 15.78 27.68 18.91
N SER A 31 15.16 27.52 17.75
CA SER A 31 14.77 28.65 16.90
C SER A 31 13.71 29.55 17.56
N GLU A 32 13.03 29.08 18.60
CA GLU A 32 12.07 29.85 19.38
C GLU A 32 12.74 30.60 20.57
N ASP A 33 14.02 30.34 20.84
CA ASP A 33 14.77 31.06 21.88
C ASP A 33 15.15 32.48 21.40
N VAL A 34 15.01 33.45 22.31
CA VAL A 34 15.23 34.87 22.05
C VAL A 34 16.61 35.14 21.44
N ASN A 35 17.65 34.43 21.89
CA ASN A 35 18.99 34.64 21.38
C ASN A 35 19.11 34.28 19.90
N PHE A 36 18.48 33.19 19.45
CA PHE A 36 18.52 32.78 18.05
C PHE A 36 17.58 33.61 17.17
N MET A 37 16.46 34.09 17.73
CA MET A 37 15.62 35.07 17.05
C MET A 37 16.37 36.39 16.80
N GLU A 38 17.09 36.88 17.81
CA GLU A 38 17.91 38.10 17.69
C GLU A 38 19.06 37.92 16.68
N MET A 39 19.75 36.77 16.70
CA MET A 39 20.79 36.46 15.71
C MET A 39 20.25 36.48 14.28
N ARG A 40 19.06 35.89 14.06
CA ARG A 40 18.40 35.92 12.76
C ARG A 40 18.05 37.34 12.32
N MET A 41 17.48 38.16 13.22
CA MET A 41 17.16 39.55 12.89
C MET A 41 18.41 40.34 12.48
N ALA A 42 19.54 40.11 13.17
CA ALA A 42 20.81 40.74 12.80
C ALA A 42 21.33 40.26 11.44
N GLU A 43 21.15 38.99 11.09
CA GLU A 43 21.49 38.43 9.78
C GLU A 43 20.62 39.04 8.66
N ASP A 44 19.30 39.13 8.88
CA ASP A 44 18.34 39.75 7.95
C ASP A 44 18.65 41.24 7.74
N ASP A 45 18.95 41.98 8.80
CA ASP A 45 19.35 43.40 8.73
C ASP A 45 20.64 43.58 7.93
N SER A 46 21.60 42.65 8.06
CA SER A 46 22.87 42.70 7.33
C SER A 46 22.75 42.34 5.83
N ASN A 47 21.76 41.51 5.47
CA ASN A 47 21.55 40.99 4.11
C ASN A 47 20.56 41.84 3.27
N SER A 48 19.99 42.90 3.85
CA SER A 48 18.95 43.75 3.24
C SER A 48 19.31 44.54 1.97
N GLN A 49 20.47 44.29 1.33
CA GLN A 49 20.83 44.85 0.01
C GLN A 49 20.58 43.93 -1.19
N VAL A 50 20.19 42.66 -0.99
CA VAL A 50 19.88 41.76 -2.11
C VAL A 50 18.43 41.31 -2.02
N GLN A 51 17.58 41.92 -2.85
CA GLN A 51 16.29 41.33 -3.21
C GLN A 51 16.56 40.05 -4.01
N SER A 52 16.75 38.93 -3.31
CA SER A 52 16.55 37.60 -3.86
C SER A 52 15.24 37.06 -3.31
N ASP A 53 14.47 36.44 -4.20
CA ASP A 53 13.12 35.92 -3.99
C ASP A 53 12.90 35.40 -2.57
N GLN A 54 11.88 35.96 -1.91
CA GLN A 54 11.40 35.56 -0.59
C GLN A 54 10.99 34.09 -0.61
N ASP A 55 11.94 33.20 -0.33
CA ASP A 55 11.64 31.82 0.05
C ASP A 55 11.78 31.72 1.56
N ASP A 56 10.69 32.11 2.24
CA ASP A 56 10.15 31.55 3.50
C ASP A 56 11.13 30.89 4.49
N HIS A 57 12.28 31.52 4.78
CA HIS A 57 13.18 31.07 5.84
C HIS A 57 12.46 31.24 7.18
N CYS A 58 11.82 30.19 7.70
CA CYS A 58 10.99 30.29 8.90
C CYS A 58 11.79 30.42 10.23
N CYS A 59 13.08 30.10 10.24
CA CYS A 59 13.92 30.08 11.46
C CYS A 59 15.42 30.24 11.16
N PHE A 60 16.23 30.47 12.21
CA PHE A 60 17.69 30.61 12.11
C PHE A 60 18.35 29.34 11.53
N PHE A 61 17.97 28.15 12.02
CA PHE A 61 18.49 26.87 11.55
C PHE A 61 17.73 26.28 10.35
N TRP A 62 17.17 27.12 9.48
CA TRP A 62 16.25 26.66 8.44
C TRP A 62 16.90 25.67 7.48
N GLU A 63 18.13 25.91 7.05
CA GLU A 63 18.82 25.02 6.10
C GLU A 63 19.06 23.63 6.70
N GLU A 64 19.49 23.57 7.96
CA GLU A 64 19.72 22.32 8.69
C GLU A 64 18.40 21.57 8.90
N VAL A 65 17.34 22.27 9.32
CA VAL A 65 16.00 21.68 9.48
C VAL A 65 15.51 21.12 8.15
N LYS A 66 15.62 21.88 7.06
CA LYS A 66 15.24 21.44 5.72
C LYS A 66 16.04 20.22 5.27
N PHE A 67 17.35 20.20 5.53
CA PHE A 67 18.20 19.05 5.24
C PHE A 67 17.78 17.80 6.02
N LEU A 68 17.55 17.91 7.32
CA LEU A 68 17.13 16.79 8.18
C LEU A 68 15.76 16.23 7.76
N MET A 69 14.78 17.10 7.47
CA MET A 69 13.47 16.70 6.96
C MET A 69 13.57 15.97 5.62
N LYS A 70 14.43 16.47 4.72
CA LYS A 70 14.66 15.82 3.43
C LYS A 70 15.31 14.45 3.61
N LEU A 71 16.34 14.34 4.45
CA LEU A 71 17.00 13.07 4.75
C LEU A 71 16.00 12.05 5.29
N GLU A 72 15.15 12.47 6.24
CA GLU A 72 14.09 11.63 6.80
C GLU A 72 13.12 11.13 5.70
N THR A 73 12.64 12.06 4.87
CA THR A 73 11.70 11.75 3.78
C THR A 73 12.32 10.79 2.77
N ASP A 74 13.56 11.06 2.32
CA ASP A 74 14.26 10.26 1.33
C ASP A 74 14.46 8.82 1.83
N TRP A 75 14.88 8.64 3.09
CA TRP A 75 15.04 7.30 3.68
C TRP A 75 13.72 6.56 3.84
N ILE A 76 12.67 7.25 4.29
CA ILE A 76 11.35 6.63 4.43
C ILE A 76 10.81 6.17 3.07
N VAL A 77 10.97 6.98 2.02
CA VAL A 77 10.60 6.61 0.65
C VAL A 77 11.42 5.43 0.15
N GLU A 78 12.73 5.40 0.41
CA GLU A 78 13.60 4.30 -0.02
C GLU A 78 13.23 2.98 0.68
N ILE A 79 12.93 3.01 1.99
CA ILE A 79 12.45 1.83 2.71
C ILE A 79 11.13 1.34 2.09
N MET A 80 10.20 2.24 1.80
CA MET A 80 8.93 1.87 1.18
C MET A 80 9.14 1.21 -0.19
N ALA A 81 9.96 1.82 -1.04
CA ALA A 81 10.28 1.31 -2.37
C ALA A 81 10.92 -0.08 -2.30
N HIS A 82 11.84 -0.28 -1.36
CA HIS A 82 12.47 -1.58 -1.14
C HIS A 82 11.45 -2.66 -0.74
N LEU A 83 10.55 -2.36 0.21
CA LEU A 83 9.52 -3.32 0.64
C LEU A 83 8.55 -3.69 -0.48
N LEU A 84 8.06 -2.70 -1.23
CA LEU A 84 7.13 -2.94 -2.32
C LEU A 84 7.79 -3.76 -3.44
N ARG A 85 9.05 -3.46 -3.77
CA ARG A 85 9.82 -4.24 -4.75
C ARG A 85 10.08 -5.66 -4.26
N GLN A 86 10.39 -5.84 -2.98
CA GLN A 86 10.58 -7.16 -2.39
C GLN A 86 9.29 -7.98 -2.47
N PHE A 87 8.14 -7.38 -2.15
CA PHE A 87 6.85 -8.02 -2.29
C PHE A 87 6.54 -8.42 -3.74
N ASP A 88 6.81 -7.53 -4.71
CA ASP A 88 6.63 -7.82 -6.15
C ASP A 88 7.47 -9.03 -6.58
N ILE A 89 8.75 -9.10 -6.16
CA ILE A 89 9.64 -10.23 -6.47
C ILE A 89 9.08 -11.54 -5.90
N PHE A 90 8.70 -11.58 -4.62
CA PHE A 90 8.21 -12.82 -4.01
C PHE A 90 6.82 -13.22 -4.49
N SER A 91 5.99 -12.25 -4.88
CA SER A 91 4.65 -12.53 -5.41
C SER A 91 4.61 -12.72 -6.93
N CYS A 92 5.76 -12.72 -7.62
CA CYS A 92 5.79 -12.66 -9.08
C CYS A 92 5.08 -13.84 -9.75
N GLU A 93 5.29 -15.07 -9.29
CA GLU A 93 4.62 -16.26 -9.83
C GLU A 93 3.12 -16.29 -9.48
N TYR A 94 2.77 -15.82 -8.27
CA TYR A 94 1.38 -15.65 -7.86
C TYR A 94 0.62 -14.70 -8.80
N VAL A 95 1.24 -13.59 -9.22
CA VAL A 95 0.66 -12.58 -10.11
C VAL A 95 0.65 -13.05 -11.57
N ARG A 96 1.73 -13.69 -12.04
CA ARG A 96 1.90 -14.09 -13.45
C ARG A 96 1.02 -15.27 -13.84
N ASN A 97 0.71 -16.17 -12.91
CA ASN A 97 -0.17 -17.31 -13.17
C ASN A 97 -1.65 -16.85 -13.22
N LYS A 98 -2.04 -16.24 -14.35
CA LYS A 98 -3.40 -15.71 -14.56
C LYS A 98 -4.44 -16.80 -14.80
N GLU A 99 -4.02 -17.97 -15.27
CA GLU A 99 -4.90 -19.07 -15.65
C GLU A 99 -5.55 -19.73 -14.43
N LYS A 100 -4.83 -19.81 -13.29
CA LYS A 100 -5.33 -20.40 -12.05
C LYS A 100 -6.65 -19.79 -11.55
N TRP A 101 -6.88 -18.51 -11.86
CA TRP A 101 -8.10 -17.80 -11.46
C TRP A 101 -9.33 -18.27 -12.25
N GLY A 102 -9.12 -18.78 -13.46
CA GLY A 102 -10.18 -19.13 -14.41
C GLY A 102 -10.60 -20.60 -14.37
N TRP A 103 -9.81 -21.48 -13.76
CA TRP A 103 -10.05 -22.93 -13.75
C TRP A 103 -11.31 -23.29 -12.97
N ASN A 104 -12.09 -24.22 -13.54
CA ASN A 104 -13.23 -24.89 -12.88
C ASN A 104 -12.80 -26.23 -12.27
N LEU A 105 -13.69 -26.90 -11.53
CA LEU A 105 -13.40 -28.19 -10.89
C LEU A 105 -13.03 -29.27 -11.93
N GLU A 106 -13.61 -29.22 -13.12
CA GLU A 106 -13.41 -30.18 -14.22
C GLU A 106 -12.07 -30.00 -14.95
N ASP A 107 -11.49 -28.79 -14.96
CA ASP A 107 -10.17 -28.51 -15.53
C ASP A 107 -9.02 -29.02 -14.64
N CYS A 108 -9.34 -29.35 -13.39
CA CYS A 108 -8.39 -29.83 -12.40
C CYS A 108 -8.38 -31.35 -12.47
N GLY A 109 -7.49 -31.93 -13.29
CA GLY A 109 -7.36 -33.37 -13.41
C GLY A 109 -7.22 -34.09 -12.06
N ASP A 110 -7.57 -35.38 -12.06
CA ASP A 110 -7.75 -36.31 -10.92
C ASP A 110 -6.61 -36.32 -9.86
N TYR A 111 -5.46 -35.75 -10.18
CA TYR A 111 -4.29 -35.63 -9.31
C TYR A 111 -4.43 -34.60 -8.17
N THR A 112 -5.46 -33.74 -8.19
CA THR A 112 -5.69 -32.72 -7.14
C THR A 112 -6.66 -33.18 -6.04
N LEU A 113 -7.19 -34.41 -6.10
CA LEU A 113 -8.06 -34.96 -5.06
C LEU A 113 -7.34 -35.36 -3.77
N LEU A 114 -6.00 -35.33 -3.75
CA LEU A 114 -5.21 -35.64 -2.53
C LEU A 114 -4.65 -34.40 -1.82
N GLY A 115 -4.78 -33.21 -2.42
CA GLY A 115 -4.43 -31.93 -1.80
C GLY A 115 -5.70 -31.26 -1.33
N THR A 116 -5.98 -31.34 -0.04
CA THR A 116 -7.08 -30.63 0.62
C THR A 116 -7.22 -29.19 0.13
N ALA A 117 -8.47 -28.76 -0.02
CA ALA A 117 -8.88 -27.36 -0.16
C ALA A 117 -7.97 -26.39 0.61
N ASN A 118 -7.66 -25.25 -0.01
CA ASN A 118 -6.96 -24.12 0.59
C ASN A 118 -5.44 -24.23 0.73
N THR A 119 -4.74 -24.83 -0.23
CA THR A 119 -3.31 -24.51 -0.40
C THR A 119 -3.20 -23.07 -0.89
N GLU A 120 -3.01 -22.14 0.05
CA GLU A 120 -2.45 -20.82 -0.22
C GLU A 120 -1.31 -21.00 -1.22
N SER A 121 -1.33 -20.24 -2.32
CA SER A 121 -0.27 -20.30 -3.33
C SER A 121 1.06 -20.08 -2.60
N SER A 122 1.94 -21.11 -2.55
CA SER A 122 3.15 -21.11 -1.71
C SER A 122 3.96 -19.80 -1.82
N ASP A 123 4.01 -19.23 -3.03
CA ASP A 123 4.72 -17.99 -3.34
C ASP A 123 4.09 -16.74 -2.69
N PHE A 124 2.76 -16.69 -2.57
CA PHE A 124 2.08 -15.59 -1.90
C PHE A 124 2.29 -15.62 -0.39
N VAL A 125 2.35 -16.82 0.19
CA VAL A 125 2.64 -17.00 1.62
C VAL A 125 4.04 -16.47 1.97
N GLU A 126 5.03 -16.77 1.14
CA GLU A 126 6.40 -16.25 1.32
C GLU A 126 6.45 -14.73 1.24
N ALA A 127 5.74 -14.12 0.27
CA ALA A 127 5.64 -12.67 0.16
C ALA A 127 4.98 -12.04 1.39
N LEU A 128 3.89 -12.64 1.90
CA LEU A 128 3.19 -12.18 3.09
C LEU A 128 4.01 -12.33 4.37
N ASP A 129 4.73 -13.44 4.53
CA ASP A 129 5.58 -13.68 5.70
C ASP A 129 6.75 -12.68 5.72
N THR A 130 7.41 -12.48 4.58
CA THR A 130 8.50 -11.51 4.45
C THR A 130 8.01 -10.10 4.78
N LEU A 131 6.88 -9.69 4.18
CA LEU A 131 6.27 -8.38 4.45
C LEU A 131 5.94 -8.20 5.94
N ARG A 132 5.35 -9.22 6.56
CA ARG A 132 5.02 -9.22 8.00
C ARG A 132 6.27 -9.02 8.85
N ASN A 133 7.31 -9.81 8.61
CA ASN A 133 8.55 -9.77 9.38
C ASN A 133 9.22 -8.38 9.26
N ARG A 134 9.28 -7.84 8.04
CA ARG A 134 9.83 -6.50 7.78
C ARG A 134 9.02 -5.38 8.45
N LEU A 135 7.69 -5.40 8.36
CA LEU A 135 6.84 -4.40 9.02
C LEU A 135 6.97 -4.47 10.55
N HIS A 136 7.12 -5.66 11.13
CA HIS A 136 7.38 -5.80 12.55
C HIS A 136 8.74 -5.24 12.97
N LEU A 137 9.80 -5.49 12.18
CA LEU A 137 11.11 -4.92 12.43
C LEU A 137 11.06 -3.38 12.39
N LEU A 138 10.45 -2.81 11.35
CA LEU A 138 10.30 -1.36 11.20
C LEU A 138 9.46 -0.74 12.31
N LYS A 139 8.44 -1.43 12.82
CA LYS A 139 7.66 -0.98 13.99
C LYS A 139 8.53 -0.82 15.24
N THR A 140 9.55 -1.66 15.39
CA THR A 140 10.48 -1.58 16.52
C THR A 140 11.58 -0.55 16.32
N GLY A 141 11.97 -0.30 15.07
CA GLY A 141 13.06 0.62 14.73
C GLY A 141 12.62 2.08 14.56
N LEU A 142 11.46 2.34 13.96
CA LEU A 142 11.00 3.70 13.66
C LEU A 142 10.14 4.28 14.77
N ASN A 143 10.18 5.61 14.90
CA ASN A 143 9.22 6.33 15.72
C ASN A 143 7.78 6.15 15.18
N SER A 144 6.79 6.36 16.05
CA SER A 144 5.40 6.04 15.77
C SER A 144 4.80 6.81 14.58
N LYS A 145 5.22 8.05 14.35
CA LYS A 145 4.69 8.89 13.27
C LYS A 145 5.18 8.39 11.91
N ASP A 146 6.47 8.08 11.79
CA ASP A 146 7.03 7.53 10.54
C ASP A 146 6.54 6.13 10.26
N PHE A 147 6.52 5.27 11.28
CA PHE A 147 5.97 3.93 11.09
C PHE A 147 4.51 3.99 10.62
N LEU A 148 3.70 4.88 11.21
CA LEU A 148 2.29 5.06 10.83
C LEU A 148 2.12 5.51 9.38
N TYR A 149 2.94 6.47 8.94
CA TYR A 149 2.94 6.90 7.53
C TYR A 149 3.39 5.76 6.62
N LEU A 150 4.48 5.08 6.98
CA LEU A 150 5.08 4.00 6.21
C LEU A 150 4.11 2.86 5.94
N TRP A 151 3.54 2.24 6.97
CA TRP A 151 2.72 1.05 6.73
C TRP A 151 1.44 1.39 5.95
N ARG A 152 0.90 2.61 6.09
CA ARG A 152 -0.27 3.08 5.32
C ARG A 152 0.06 3.24 3.84
N SER A 153 1.20 3.83 3.54
CA SER A 153 1.69 3.96 2.15
C SER A 153 2.01 2.60 1.53
N ILE A 154 2.52 1.65 2.32
CA ILE A 154 2.68 0.26 1.87
C ILE A 154 1.32 -0.38 1.55
N ALA A 155 0.32 -0.23 2.43
CA ALA A 155 -1.02 -0.78 2.19
C ALA A 155 -1.64 -0.21 0.90
N ASP A 156 -1.53 1.10 0.68
CA ASP A 156 -2.00 1.74 -0.57
C ASP A 156 -1.24 1.23 -1.80
N GLY A 157 0.09 1.15 -1.73
CA GLY A 157 0.91 0.61 -2.81
C GLY A 157 0.54 -0.84 -3.18
N LEU A 158 0.27 -1.68 -2.17
CA LEU A 158 -0.16 -3.06 -2.37
C LEU A 158 -1.60 -3.14 -2.93
N ASP A 159 -2.52 -2.27 -2.49
CA ASP A 159 -3.87 -2.18 -3.04
C ASP A 159 -3.83 -1.90 -4.54
N GLN A 160 -3.03 -0.89 -4.95
CA GLN A 160 -2.86 -0.54 -6.36
C GLN A 160 -2.13 -1.64 -7.15
N PHE A 161 -1.08 -2.23 -6.59
CA PHE A 161 -0.32 -3.30 -7.25
C PHE A 161 -1.19 -4.52 -7.52
N ILE A 162 -1.90 -5.03 -6.52
CA ILE A 162 -2.75 -6.22 -6.68
C ILE A 162 -3.92 -5.94 -7.62
N PHE A 163 -4.55 -4.77 -7.47
CA PHE A 163 -5.66 -4.37 -8.33
C PHE A 163 -5.24 -4.27 -9.80
N SER A 164 -4.12 -3.59 -10.08
CA SER A 164 -3.63 -3.42 -11.45
C SER A 164 -3.12 -4.73 -12.07
N SER A 165 -2.36 -5.52 -11.31
CA SER A 165 -1.65 -6.70 -11.82
C SER A 165 -2.52 -7.94 -11.93
N ILE A 166 -3.49 -8.13 -11.02
CA ILE A 166 -4.34 -9.33 -10.97
C ILE A 166 -5.74 -9.00 -11.51
N VAL A 167 -6.44 -8.06 -10.88
CA VAL A 167 -7.85 -7.76 -11.21
C VAL A 167 -7.95 -7.14 -12.60
N MET A 168 -7.13 -6.13 -12.88
CA MET A 168 -7.08 -5.46 -14.18
C MET A 168 -6.12 -6.11 -15.18
N GLY A 169 -5.31 -7.07 -14.73
CA GLY A 169 -4.26 -7.73 -15.49
C GLY A 169 -4.71 -8.72 -16.56
N GLY A 170 -6.02 -8.87 -16.80
CA GLY A 170 -6.56 -9.75 -17.85
C GLY A 170 -6.72 -11.20 -17.42
N ALA A 171 -6.71 -11.49 -16.12
CA ALA A 171 -7.18 -12.77 -15.60
C ALA A 171 -8.71 -12.91 -15.77
N THR A 172 -9.21 -14.14 -15.78
CA THR A 172 -10.65 -14.43 -15.67
C THR A 172 -10.91 -15.17 -14.36
N PHE A 173 -12.07 -14.96 -13.74
CA PHE A 173 -12.37 -15.45 -12.40
C PHE A 173 -13.55 -16.42 -12.38
N SER A 174 -13.27 -17.69 -12.13
CA SER A 174 -14.28 -18.70 -11.77
C SER A 174 -14.77 -18.49 -10.34
N LYS A 175 -15.84 -19.20 -9.92
CA LYS A 175 -16.30 -19.16 -8.52
C LYS A 175 -15.20 -19.59 -7.55
N ARG A 176 -14.41 -20.61 -7.92
CA ARG A 176 -13.25 -21.06 -7.15
C ARG A 176 -12.16 -19.99 -7.10
N GLY A 177 -11.84 -19.37 -8.24
CA GLY A 177 -10.86 -18.29 -8.32
C GLY A 177 -11.22 -17.09 -7.43
N VAL A 178 -12.50 -16.69 -7.41
CA VAL A 178 -12.99 -15.63 -6.50
C VAL A 178 -12.82 -16.02 -5.03
N ASN A 179 -13.14 -17.26 -4.67
CA ASN A 179 -12.98 -17.74 -3.30
C ASN A 179 -11.51 -17.76 -2.89
N GLN A 180 -10.62 -18.28 -3.74
CA GLN A 180 -9.18 -18.29 -3.48
C GLN A 180 -8.64 -16.87 -3.33
N PHE A 181 -8.96 -15.98 -4.27
CA PHE A 181 -8.56 -14.57 -4.19
C PHE A 181 -9.08 -13.91 -2.91
N SER A 182 -10.33 -14.18 -2.51
CA SER A 182 -10.86 -13.66 -1.24
C SER A 182 -10.13 -14.20 -0.01
N THR A 183 -9.68 -15.45 -0.01
CA THR A 183 -8.88 -16.04 1.07
C THR A 183 -7.49 -15.41 1.12
N ASP A 184 -6.82 -15.30 -0.03
CA ASP A 184 -5.49 -14.72 -0.15
C ASP A 184 -5.51 -13.25 0.32
N MET A 185 -6.51 -12.46 -0.11
CA MET A 185 -6.66 -11.07 0.34
C MET A 185 -6.96 -10.98 1.85
N GLN A 186 -7.68 -11.95 2.42
CA GLN A 186 -7.87 -12.01 3.86
C GLN A 186 -6.56 -12.28 4.60
N ALA A 187 -5.68 -13.15 4.07
CA ALA A 187 -4.35 -13.37 4.61
C ALA A 187 -3.48 -12.09 4.54
N LEU A 188 -3.54 -11.35 3.43
CA LEU A 188 -2.91 -10.02 3.32
C LEU A 188 -3.39 -9.06 4.42
N PHE A 189 -4.70 -8.98 4.65
CA PHE A 189 -5.25 -8.12 5.69
C PHE A 189 -4.76 -8.48 7.10
N LEU A 190 -4.52 -9.77 7.37
CA LEU A 190 -4.00 -10.23 8.65
C LEU A 190 -2.56 -9.75 8.93
N VAL A 191 -1.76 -9.51 7.88
CA VAL A 191 -0.40 -8.91 8.03
C VAL A 191 -0.47 -7.53 8.70
N PHE A 192 -1.52 -6.75 8.42
CA PHE A 192 -1.70 -5.39 8.94
C PHE A 192 -2.53 -5.29 10.22
N GLN A 193 -3.15 -6.40 10.65
CA GLN A 193 -3.97 -6.45 11.87
C GLN A 193 -3.23 -5.97 13.13
N PRO A 194 -1.92 -6.23 13.33
CA PRO A 194 -1.18 -5.71 14.49
C PRO A 194 -0.99 -4.19 14.52
N PHE A 195 -1.36 -3.47 13.45
CA PHE A 195 -1.16 -2.03 13.28
C PHE A 195 -2.47 -1.25 13.19
N CYS A 196 -3.60 -1.91 12.90
CA CYS A 196 -4.91 -1.26 12.84
C CYS A 196 -6.08 -2.24 13.08
N VAL A 197 -7.20 -1.72 13.57
CA VAL A 197 -8.41 -2.51 13.88
C VAL A 197 -9.12 -3.02 12.62
N ARG A 198 -9.06 -2.26 11.52
CA ARG A 198 -9.77 -2.56 10.27
C ARG A 198 -8.84 -2.44 9.05
N PRO A 199 -7.96 -3.43 8.81
CA PRO A 199 -7.01 -3.41 7.69
C PRO A 199 -7.67 -3.19 6.34
N GLN A 200 -8.84 -3.78 6.09
CA GLN A 200 -9.52 -3.72 4.80
C GLN A 200 -9.92 -2.29 4.38
N ALA A 201 -9.94 -1.33 5.30
CA ALA A 201 -10.21 0.07 4.99
C ALA A 201 -9.07 0.72 4.19
N PHE A 202 -7.84 0.18 4.29
CA PHE A 202 -6.66 0.66 3.58
C PHE A 202 -6.45 -0.03 2.22
N PHE A 203 -7.39 -0.91 1.83
CA PHE A 203 -7.37 -1.62 0.55
C PHE A 203 -8.69 -1.39 -0.23
N PRO A 204 -9.02 -0.14 -0.57
CA PRO A 204 -10.31 0.20 -1.16
C PRO A 204 -10.53 -0.45 -2.54
N CYS A 205 -9.52 -0.53 -3.43
CA CYS A 205 -9.64 -1.20 -4.72
C CYS A 205 -9.91 -2.69 -4.57
N ILE A 206 -9.14 -3.38 -3.72
CA ILE A 206 -9.33 -4.82 -3.49
C ILE A 206 -10.71 -5.08 -2.88
N ARG A 207 -11.11 -4.27 -1.88
CA ARG A 207 -12.42 -4.41 -1.21
C ARG A 207 -13.57 -4.27 -2.20
N ASP A 208 -13.53 -3.23 -3.03
CA ASP A 208 -14.57 -2.97 -4.02
C ASP A 208 -14.59 -4.06 -5.11
N SER A 209 -13.42 -4.56 -5.51
CA SER A 209 -13.30 -5.71 -6.44
C SER A 209 -13.92 -6.98 -5.86
N LEU A 210 -13.63 -7.28 -4.59
CA LEU A 210 -14.22 -8.44 -3.89
C LEU A 210 -15.73 -8.34 -3.76
N LYS A 211 -16.29 -7.14 -3.58
CA LYS A 211 -17.75 -6.94 -3.59
C LYS A 211 -18.34 -7.29 -4.95
N LEU A 212 -17.77 -6.76 -6.03
CA LEU A 212 -18.24 -7.01 -7.40
C LEU A 212 -18.12 -8.49 -7.78
N PHE A 213 -17.01 -9.16 -7.41
CA PHE A 213 -16.82 -10.58 -7.70
C PHE A 213 -17.81 -11.51 -6.97
N LYS A 214 -18.35 -11.07 -5.83
CA LYS A 214 -19.28 -11.83 -4.99
C LYS A 214 -20.75 -11.61 -5.36
N LEU A 215 -21.05 -10.72 -6.29
CA LEU A 215 -22.41 -10.58 -6.83
C LEU A 215 -22.86 -11.90 -7.47
N ASP A 216 -24.15 -12.19 -7.35
CA ASP A 216 -24.75 -13.28 -8.10
C ASP A 216 -24.93 -12.88 -9.58
N LEU A 217 -25.37 -13.85 -10.40
CA LEU A 217 -25.51 -13.65 -11.84
C LEU A 217 -26.54 -12.55 -12.18
N GLU A 218 -27.62 -12.48 -11.41
CA GLU A 218 -28.73 -11.58 -11.69
C GLU A 218 -28.36 -10.15 -11.30
N ASP A 219 -27.80 -9.97 -10.11
CA ASP A 219 -27.28 -8.69 -9.62
C ASP A 219 -26.15 -8.16 -10.51
N ALA A 220 -25.24 -9.04 -10.95
CA ALA A 220 -24.17 -8.65 -11.86
C ALA A 220 -24.69 -8.21 -13.24
N LYS A 221 -25.66 -8.92 -13.81
CA LYS A 221 -26.30 -8.53 -15.08
C LYS A 221 -27.08 -7.23 -14.94
N ASN A 222 -27.82 -7.06 -13.85
CA ASN A 222 -28.56 -5.84 -13.55
C ASN A 222 -27.60 -4.66 -13.44
N LEU A 223 -26.55 -4.78 -12.63
CA LEU A 223 -25.55 -3.74 -12.48
C LEU A 223 -24.86 -3.41 -13.81
N GLN A 224 -24.46 -4.42 -14.59
CA GLN A 224 -23.85 -4.23 -15.90
C GLN A 224 -24.79 -3.48 -16.87
N SER A 225 -26.09 -3.83 -16.88
CA SER A 225 -27.07 -3.19 -17.75
C SER A 225 -27.31 -1.72 -17.40
N VAL A 226 -27.22 -1.37 -16.11
CA VAL A 226 -27.37 0.01 -15.62
C VAL A 226 -26.11 0.82 -15.93
N LEU A 227 -24.93 0.23 -15.73
CA LEU A 227 -23.64 0.87 -16.05
C LEU A 227 -23.53 1.19 -17.55
N ALA A 228 -24.01 0.31 -18.43
CA ALA A 228 -23.96 0.53 -19.88
C ALA A 228 -24.91 1.63 -20.41
N LYS A 229 -25.94 2.01 -19.64
CA LYS A 229 -27.04 2.88 -20.11
C LYS A 229 -27.16 4.23 -19.41
N GLY A 230 -26.48 4.43 -18.28
CA GLY A 230 -26.78 5.54 -17.38
C GLY A 230 -25.84 6.73 -17.49
N ASP A 231 -26.37 7.95 -17.35
CA ASP A 231 -25.60 9.18 -17.06
C ASP A 231 -25.12 9.24 -15.58
N LYS A 232 -25.64 8.35 -14.71
CA LYS A 232 -25.41 8.32 -13.25
C LYS A 232 -24.66 7.07 -12.76
N ARG A 233 -23.72 6.58 -13.57
CA ARG A 233 -22.98 5.32 -13.32
C ARG A 233 -22.30 5.29 -11.94
N MET A 234 -21.78 6.43 -11.50
CA MET A 234 -21.07 6.53 -10.22
C MET A 234 -22.00 6.45 -9.00
N GLU A 235 -23.18 7.09 -9.06
CA GLU A 235 -24.19 7.04 -7.98
C GLU A 235 -24.69 5.60 -7.76
N VAL A 236 -24.85 4.85 -8.85
CA VAL A 236 -25.30 3.44 -8.83
C VAL A 236 -24.26 2.51 -8.19
N LEU A 237 -22.98 2.73 -8.47
CA LEU A 237 -21.92 1.97 -7.80
C LEU A 237 -21.86 2.28 -6.31
N GLN A 238 -21.99 3.56 -5.94
CA GLN A 238 -21.95 3.98 -4.54
C GLN A 238 -23.12 3.39 -3.74
N SER A 239 -24.32 3.31 -4.32
CA SER A 239 -25.48 2.66 -3.68
C SER A 239 -25.29 1.14 -3.52
N SER A 240 -24.48 0.53 -4.39
CA SER A 240 -24.03 -0.87 -4.30
C SER A 240 -22.84 -1.04 -3.33
N GLY A 241 -22.39 0.04 -2.68
CA GLY A 241 -21.27 0.04 -1.75
C GLY A 241 -19.89 0.01 -2.41
N VAL A 242 -19.79 0.31 -3.70
CA VAL A 242 -18.54 0.45 -4.46
C VAL A 242 -18.27 1.94 -4.67
N SER A 243 -17.17 2.45 -4.11
CA SER A 243 -16.92 3.90 -4.04
C SER A 243 -15.58 4.32 -4.64
N TYR A 244 -14.65 3.39 -4.82
CA TYR A 244 -13.27 3.70 -5.20
C TYR A 244 -12.96 3.31 -6.65
N ILE A 245 -13.57 2.24 -7.14
CA ILE A 245 -13.39 1.77 -8.50
C ILE A 245 -14.27 2.58 -9.46
N SER A 246 -13.72 2.97 -10.62
CA SER A 246 -14.45 3.72 -11.63
C SER A 246 -15.51 2.84 -12.33
N PRO A 247 -16.55 3.44 -12.95
CA PRO A 247 -17.54 2.69 -13.73
C PRO A 247 -16.95 1.75 -14.78
N ASP A 248 -15.93 2.20 -15.51
CA ASP A 248 -15.30 1.40 -16.57
C ASP A 248 -14.49 0.22 -16.00
N GLN A 249 -13.83 0.43 -14.86
CA GLN A 249 -13.15 -0.64 -14.14
C GLN A 249 -14.16 -1.64 -13.58
N ALA A 250 -15.29 -1.18 -13.03
CA ALA A 250 -16.34 -2.05 -12.51
C ALA A 250 -16.94 -2.93 -13.62
N GLU A 251 -17.24 -2.36 -14.79
CA GLU A 251 -17.69 -3.14 -15.95
C GLU A 251 -16.68 -4.22 -16.36
N LYS A 252 -15.38 -3.87 -16.38
CA LYS A 252 -14.32 -4.83 -16.67
C LYS A 252 -14.28 -5.97 -15.64
N ILE A 253 -14.46 -5.67 -14.35
CA ILE A 253 -14.52 -6.69 -13.29
C ILE A 253 -15.72 -7.64 -13.49
N LEU A 254 -16.88 -7.09 -13.84
CA LEU A 254 -18.08 -7.88 -14.13
C LEU A 254 -17.88 -8.77 -15.36
N MET A 255 -17.16 -8.30 -16.39
CA MET A 255 -16.86 -9.08 -17.59
C MET A 255 -15.88 -10.23 -17.37
N ILE A 256 -14.85 -10.04 -16.53
CA ILE A 256 -13.88 -11.11 -16.25
C ILE A 256 -14.41 -12.17 -15.29
N ARG A 257 -15.55 -11.92 -14.63
CA ARG A 257 -16.23 -12.87 -13.75
C ARG A 257 -17.00 -13.92 -14.57
N LYS A 258 -16.55 -15.18 -14.51
CA LYS A 258 -17.21 -16.31 -15.19
C LYS A 258 -18.29 -16.94 -14.30
N PHE A 259 -19.53 -16.68 -14.62
CA PHE A 259 -20.65 -17.45 -14.08
C PHE A 259 -20.68 -18.78 -14.83
N GLY A 260 -20.38 -19.88 -14.14
CA GLY A 260 -20.47 -21.22 -14.73
C GLY A 260 -21.92 -21.55 -15.11
N PRO A 261 -22.14 -22.64 -15.87
CA PRO A 261 -23.46 -23.27 -15.93
C PRO A 261 -23.97 -23.66 -14.53
#